data_AF-A0A819TD04-F1
#
_entry.id   AF-A0A819TD04-F1
#
_cell.length_a   1.000
_cell.length_b   1.000
_cell.length_c   1.000
_cell.angle_alpha   90.00
_cell.angle_beta   90.00
_cell.angle_gamma   90.00
#
_symmetry.space_group_name_H-M   'P 1'
#
loop_
_entity.id
_entity.type
_entity.pdbx_description
1 polymer ?
#
loop_
_entity_poly.entity_id
_entity_poly.type
_entity_poly.pdbx_seq_one_letter_code
_entity_poly.pdbx_strand_id
1 'polypeptide(L)'
;SRHSAFNLNKSLWGGFAAWDAIHKFYFAGDTGYTHNISIFRHIGKKYISFYLSAIPIGAYESRWMMKAQHVSPDEAVQIHIDVQSKKSIDIH
;
A
#
# COMPACT_ATOMS: atom_id res chain seq x y z
N SER A 1 -1.88 -7.52 12.53
CA SER A 1 -2.06 -8.90 12.04
C SER A 1 -2.78 -9.76 13.07
N ARG A 2 -3.40 -10.87 12.68
CA ARG A 2 -3.97 -11.85 13.62
C ARG A 2 -3.83 -13.26 13.05
N HIS A 3 -3.16 -14.15 13.78
CA HIS A 3 -2.94 -15.54 13.36
C HIS A 3 -3.63 -16.56 14.29
N SER A 4 -4.11 -16.13 15.46
CA SER A 4 -4.89 -16.94 16.39
C SER A 4 -5.82 -16.04 17.23
N ALA A 5 -6.72 -16.65 18.00
CA ALA A 5 -7.76 -15.94 18.76
C ALA A 5 -7.22 -14.82 19.66
N PHE A 6 -6.06 -15.02 20.30
CA PHE A 6 -5.51 -14.09 21.30
C PHE A 6 -4.25 -13.36 20.84
N ASN A 7 -3.95 -13.42 19.54
CA ASN A 7 -2.74 -12.86 18.97
C ASN A 7 -3.06 -11.72 17.99
N LEU A 8 -3.66 -10.65 18.52
CA LEU A 8 -3.88 -9.42 17.76
C LEU A 8 -2.61 -8.56 17.81
N ASN A 9 -2.10 -8.19 16.65
CA ASN A 9 -1.01 -7.25 16.42
C ASN A 9 0.32 -7.59 17.11
N LYS A 10 0.63 -8.88 17.35
CA LYS A 10 1.99 -9.26 17.80
C LYS A 10 3.00 -9.52 16.67
N SER A 11 2.59 -9.44 15.42
CA SER A 11 3.50 -9.28 14.28
C SER A 11 3.20 -7.98 13.54
N LEU A 12 4.24 -7.39 12.96
CA LEU A 12 4.10 -6.23 12.12
C LEU A 12 3.40 -6.60 10.81
N TRP A 13 2.85 -5.58 10.17
CA TRP A 13 2.30 -5.61 8.83
C TRP A 13 2.93 -4.47 8.04
N GLY A 14 2.93 -4.57 6.72
CA GLY A 14 3.44 -3.51 5.86
C GLY A 14 3.77 -4.02 4.47
N GLY A 15 4.16 -3.08 3.63
CA GLY A 15 4.72 -3.34 2.30
C GLY A 15 6.24 -3.45 2.32
N PHE A 16 6.81 -3.76 1.16
CA PHE A 16 8.26 -3.75 0.96
C PHE A 16 8.62 -3.05 -0.35
N ALA A 17 9.83 -2.49 -0.37
CA ALA A 17 10.47 -2.01 -1.59
C ALA A 17 11.66 -2.92 -1.91
N ALA A 18 11.80 -3.29 -3.18
CA ALA A 18 12.92 -4.08 -3.68
C ALA A 18 13.46 -3.39 -4.94
N TRP A 19 14.77 -3.44 -5.15
CA TRP A 19 15.38 -2.78 -6.30
C TRP A 19 16.67 -3.48 -6.74
N ASP A 20 16.97 -3.31 -8.03
CA ASP A 20 18.28 -3.57 -8.61
C ASP A 20 18.97 -2.24 -8.97
N ALA A 21 19.98 -2.27 -9.84
CA ALA A 21 20.72 -1.08 -10.24
C ALA A 21 19.89 -0.06 -11.06
N ILE A 22 18.78 -0.49 -11.67
CA ILE A 22 18.04 0.27 -12.69
C ILE A 22 16.52 0.35 -12.44
N HIS A 23 15.94 -0.59 -11.69
CA HIS A 23 14.52 -0.70 -11.43
C HIS A 23 14.23 -0.76 -9.93
N LYS A 24 13.16 -0.06 -9.53
CA LYS A 24 12.59 -0.14 -8.18
C LYS A 24 11.17 -0.68 -8.27
N PHE A 25 10.87 -1.64 -7.42
CA PHE A 25 9.56 -2.23 -7.23
C PHE A 25 9.03 -1.92 -5.83
N TYR A 26 7.74 -1.63 -5.73
CA TYR A 26 7.04 -1.47 -4.46
C TYR A 26 5.85 -2.42 -4.37
N PHE A 27 5.76 -3.15 -3.26
CA PHE A 27 4.59 -3.94 -2.90
C PHE A 27 3.93 -3.28 -1.70
N ALA A 28 2.68 -2.83 -1.84
CA ALA A 28 2.00 -2.08 -0.78
C ALA A 28 1.56 -2.95 0.41
N GLY A 29 1.22 -4.21 0.15
CA GLY A 29 0.50 -5.06 1.09
C GLY A 29 -0.92 -4.56 1.37
N ASP A 30 -1.63 -5.23 2.28
CA ASP A 30 -2.96 -4.79 2.72
C ASP A 30 -2.83 -3.53 3.56
N THR A 31 -3.56 -2.49 3.16
CA THR A 31 -3.42 -1.16 3.77
C THR A 31 -4.67 -0.31 3.57
N GLY A 32 -4.89 0.62 4.50
CA GLY A 32 -5.84 1.71 4.36
C GLY A 32 -5.14 3.00 3.94
N TYR A 33 -5.92 4.00 3.54
CA TYR A 33 -5.38 5.28 3.06
C TYR A 33 -5.89 6.49 3.88
N THR A 34 -4.96 7.32 4.34
CA THR A 34 -5.23 8.54 5.13
C THR A 34 -4.78 9.78 4.37
N HIS A 35 -5.72 10.65 4.00
CA HIS A 35 -5.47 11.76 3.09
C HIS A 35 -4.61 12.89 3.70
N ASN A 36 -4.65 13.08 5.02
CA ASN A 36 -3.98 14.21 5.68
C ASN A 36 -2.47 13.98 5.90
N ILE A 37 -2.06 12.75 6.25
CA ILE A 37 -0.67 12.36 6.48
C ILE A 37 -0.50 10.95 5.90
N SER A 38 -0.26 10.91 4.59
CA SER A 38 -0.08 9.66 3.84
C SER A 38 1.39 9.20 3.96
N ILE A 39 1.59 8.02 4.55
CA ILE A 39 2.89 7.34 4.58
C ILE A 39 3.43 7.11 3.16
N PHE A 40 2.55 6.97 2.17
CA PHE A 40 2.90 6.74 0.78
C PHE A 40 3.65 7.94 0.17
N ARG A 41 3.31 9.18 0.55
CA ARG A 41 4.08 10.37 0.16
C ARG A 41 5.50 10.35 0.71
N HIS A 42 5.66 9.88 1.94
CA HIS A 42 6.99 9.71 2.53
C HIS A 42 7.79 8.63 1.81
N ILE A 43 7.15 7.50 1.46
CA ILE A 43 7.77 6.43 0.68
C ILE A 43 8.23 6.95 -0.69
N GLY A 44 7.35 7.64 -1.44
CA GLY A 44 7.68 8.21 -2.74
C GLY A 44 8.83 9.21 -2.69
N LYS A 45 8.87 10.08 -1.67
CA LYS A 45 9.97 11.02 -1.46
C LYS A 45 11.28 10.32 -1.09
N LYS A 46 11.23 9.32 -0.22
CA LYS A 46 12.42 8.61 0.28
C LYS A 46 13.08 7.77 -0.79
N TYR A 47 12.28 7.02 -1.56
CA TYR A 47 12.80 6.05 -2.52
C TYR A 47 12.88 6.58 -3.94
N ILE A 48 12.30 7.74 -4.24
CA ILE A 48 12.37 8.45 -5.53
C ILE A 48 11.99 7.53 -6.71
N SER A 49 10.72 7.61 -7.09
CA SER A 49 10.07 6.96 -8.24
C SER A 49 10.25 5.45 -8.37
N PHE A 50 9.15 4.71 -8.22
CA PHE A 50 9.10 3.29 -8.53
C PHE A 50 8.83 3.05 -10.01
N TYR A 51 9.52 2.07 -10.61
CA TYR A 51 9.20 1.65 -11.98
C TYR A 51 7.86 0.92 -12.03
N LEU A 52 7.63 0.04 -11.06
CA LEU A 52 6.41 -0.74 -10.94
C LEU A 52 5.97 -0.79 -9.47
N SER A 53 4.68 -0.62 -9.20
CA SER A 53 4.09 -0.85 -7.88
C SER A 53 2.91 -1.83 -7.94
N ALA A 54 2.91 -2.84 -7.08
CA ALA A 54 1.75 -3.69 -6.84
C ALA A 54 0.89 -3.07 -5.72
N ILE A 55 -0.34 -2.67 -6.04
CA ILE A 55 -1.23 -1.89 -5.16
C ILE A 55 -2.60 -2.60 -5.09
N PRO A 56 -3.13 -2.86 -3.87
CA PRO A 56 -4.41 -3.56 -3.72
C PRO A 56 -5.59 -2.72 -4.21
N ILE A 57 -6.58 -3.37 -4.81
CA ILE A 57 -7.85 -2.75 -5.20
C ILE A 57 -9.09 -3.52 -4.70
N GLY A 58 -8.87 -4.61 -3.94
CA GLY A 58 -9.88 -5.56 -3.48
C GLY A 58 -10.31 -5.37 -2.02
N ALA A 59 -11.32 -6.16 -1.62
CA ALA A 59 -11.90 -6.22 -0.26
C ALA A 59 -12.21 -4.86 0.39
N TYR A 60 -12.63 -3.88 -0.39
CA TYR A 60 -12.80 -2.51 0.10
C TYR A 60 -14.21 -2.20 0.62
N GLU A 61 -15.22 -3.03 0.35
CA GLU A 61 -16.60 -2.85 0.84
C GLU A 61 -16.98 -3.80 1.98
N SER A 62 -17.86 -3.43 2.93
CA SER A 62 -18.48 -2.10 3.11
C SER A 62 -17.50 -1.06 3.66
N ARG A 63 -17.45 0.16 3.11
CA ARG A 63 -16.44 1.19 3.46
C ARG A 63 -16.30 1.48 4.96
N TRP A 64 -17.40 1.51 5.71
CA TRP A 64 -17.38 1.83 7.15
C TRP A 64 -16.56 0.83 7.98
N MET A 65 -16.46 -0.42 7.53
CA MET A 65 -15.67 -1.47 8.18
C MET A 65 -14.26 -1.55 7.58
N MET A 66 -14.16 -1.49 6.26
CA MET A 66 -12.93 -1.85 5.56
C MET A 66 -11.95 -0.70 5.37
N LYS A 67 -12.39 0.57 5.38
CA LYS A 67 -11.52 1.73 5.06
C LYS A 67 -10.24 1.82 5.90
N ALA A 68 -10.27 1.35 7.15
CA ALA A 68 -9.10 1.37 8.02
C ALA A 68 -8.00 0.37 7.61
N GLN A 69 -8.33 -0.63 6.79
CA GLN A 69 -7.49 -1.79 6.49
C GLN A 69 -7.32 -2.02 4.98
N HIS A 70 -8.26 -1.56 4.16
CA HIS A 70 -8.30 -1.77 2.72
C HIS A 70 -8.67 -0.49 1.98
N VAL A 71 -7.84 -0.13 1.00
CA VAL A 71 -8.04 0.98 0.09
C VAL A 71 -9.15 0.69 -0.92
N SER A 72 -9.89 1.72 -1.32
CA SER A 72 -10.71 1.65 -2.54
C SER A 72 -9.84 1.80 -3.79
N PRO A 73 -10.36 1.47 -5.00
CA PRO A 73 -9.66 1.74 -6.25
C PRO A 73 -9.20 3.21 -6.40
N ASP A 74 -10.01 4.19 -5.98
CA ASP A 74 -9.61 5.61 -6.01
C ASP A 74 -8.44 5.91 -5.08
N GLU A 75 -8.45 5.32 -3.87
CA GLU A 75 -7.35 5.44 -2.92
C GLU A 75 -6.09 4.72 -3.44
N ALA A 76 -6.23 3.62 -4.17
CA ALA A 76 -5.13 2.93 -4.83
C ALA A 76 -4.48 3.79 -5.93
N VAL A 77 -5.28 4.52 -6.71
CA VAL A 77 -4.76 5.54 -7.66
C VAL A 77 -4.02 6.64 -6.91
N GLN A 78 -4.52 7.07 -5.74
CA GLN A 78 -3.80 8.06 -4.94
C GLN A 78 -2.49 7.51 -4.39
N ILE A 79 -2.41 6.24 -3.98
CA ILE A 79 -1.16 5.57 -3.61
C ILE A 79 -0.18 5.57 -4.77
N HIS A 80 -0.64 5.20 -5.98
CA HIS A 80 0.18 5.21 -7.19
C HIS A 80 0.87 6.57 -7.40
N ILE A 81 0.10 7.65 -7.26
CA ILE A 81 0.60 9.03 -7.36
C ILE A 81 1.59 9.35 -6.22
N ASP A 82 1.19 9.08 -4.98
CA ASP A 82 1.96 9.44 -3.79
C ASP A 82 3.32 8.72 -3.73
N VAL A 83 3.40 7.46 -4.17
CA VAL A 83 4.65 6.71 -4.26
C VAL A 83 5.45 7.02 -5.55
N GLN A 84 4.93 7.88 -6.42
CA GLN A 84 5.54 8.28 -7.70
C GLN A 84 5.82 7.08 -8.60
N SER A 85 4.87 6.14 -8.67
CA SER A 85 5.01 4.95 -9.50
C SER A 85 4.81 5.29 -10.98
N LYS A 86 5.60 4.68 -11.87
CA LYS A 86 5.42 4.83 -13.32
C LYS A 86 4.32 3.92 -13.86
N LYS A 87 4.19 2.72 -13.28
CA LYS A 87 3.20 1.72 -13.64
C LYS A 87 2.73 1.02 -12.38
N SER A 88 1.46 0.64 -12.35
CA SER A 88 0.94 -0.20 -11.28
C SER A 88 0.26 -1.43 -11.83
N ILE A 89 0.34 -2.50 -11.06
CA ILE A 89 -0.44 -3.71 -11.25
C ILE A 89 -1.37 -3.88 -10.05
N ASP A 90 -2.61 -4.24 -10.30
CA ASP A 90 -3.57 -4.57 -9.27
C ASP A 90 -3.22 -5.89 -8.59
N ILE A 91 -3.51 -5.95 -7.30
CA ILE A 91 -3.41 -7.14 -6.44
C ILE A 91 -4.59 -7.12 -5.46
N HIS A 92 -4.52 -8.01 -4.47
CA HIS A 92 -5.50 -8.32 -3.41
C HIS A 92 -6.37 -9.52 -3.76
#